data_AF-A0A645JFU6-F1
#
_entry.id   AF-A0A645JFU6-F1
#
_cell.length_a   1.000
_cell.length_b   1.000
_cell.length_c   1.000
_cell.angle_alpha   90.00
_cell.angle_beta   90.00
_cell.angle_gamma   90.00
#
_symmetry.space_group_name_H-M   'P 1'
#
loop_
_entity.id
_entity.type
_entity.pdbx_description
1 polymer ?
#
loop_
_entity_poly.entity_id
_entity_poly.type
_entity_poly.pdbx_seq_one_letter_code
_entity_poly.pdbx_strand_id
1 'polypeptide(L)'
;MINQAAYDKLPDAYKHAIKDAADLTMVSYMAKYAWNDAQATQRIIDSGVQTTTLPPEEMDLLRQYTREAVEQLAAESKDYAHVYNSMMNYRKTMDSYRTALGDWGWGMNLEEYPNIPQQ
;
A
#
# COMPACT_ATOMS: atom_id res chain seq x y z
N MET A 1 -13.53 9.64 -5.43
CA MET A 1 -15.00 9.52 -5.41
C MET A 1 -15.58 10.51 -6.40
N ILE A 2 -16.67 10.14 -7.08
CA ILE A 2 -17.33 10.99 -8.09
C ILE A 2 -18.83 10.96 -7.80
N ASN A 3 -19.53 12.07 -7.98
CA ASN A 3 -20.99 12.09 -7.86
C ASN A 3 -21.62 11.20 -8.94
N GLN A 4 -22.42 10.22 -8.53
CA GLN A 4 -22.99 9.21 -9.43
C GLN A 4 -23.86 9.84 -10.53
N ALA A 5 -24.77 10.75 -10.17
CA ALA A 5 -25.67 11.38 -11.13
C ALA A 5 -24.93 12.25 -12.17
N ALA A 6 -23.82 12.86 -11.79
CA ALA A 6 -22.96 13.59 -12.72
C ALA A 6 -22.19 12.63 -13.63
N TYR A 7 -21.65 11.55 -13.07
CA TYR A 7 -20.93 10.51 -13.81
C TYR A 7 -21.82 9.83 -14.85
N ASP A 8 -23.05 9.50 -14.50
CA ASP A 8 -23.99 8.79 -15.38
C ASP A 8 -24.36 9.59 -16.63
N LYS A 9 -24.38 10.93 -16.51
CA LYS A 9 -24.64 11.87 -17.62
C LYS A 9 -23.48 12.01 -18.59
N LEU A 10 -22.29 11.52 -18.25
CA LEU A 10 -21.14 11.62 -19.14
C LEU A 10 -21.27 10.67 -20.33
N PRO A 11 -20.78 11.05 -21.52
CA PRO A 11 -20.56 10.12 -22.61
C PRO A 11 -19.63 8.97 -22.18
N ASP A 12 -19.81 7.77 -22.72
CA ASP A 12 -19.03 6.60 -22.33
C ASP A 12 -17.53 6.79 -22.55
N ALA A 13 -17.14 7.49 -23.62
CA ALA A 13 -15.74 7.86 -23.86
C ALA A 13 -15.13 8.65 -22.69
N TYR A 14 -15.90 9.51 -22.02
CA TYR A 14 -15.43 10.29 -20.87
C TYR A 14 -15.43 9.47 -19.59
N LYS A 15 -16.38 8.55 -19.41
CA LYS A 15 -16.35 7.58 -18.31
C LYS A 15 -15.08 6.73 -18.37
N HIS A 16 -14.73 6.24 -19.56
CA HIS A 16 -13.48 5.51 -19.80
C HIS A 16 -12.25 6.38 -19.54
N ALA A 17 -12.18 7.58 -20.12
CA ALA A 17 -11.04 8.48 -19.92
C ALA A 17 -10.82 8.82 -18.44
N ILE A 18 -11.90 9.02 -17.66
CA ILE A 18 -11.81 9.26 -16.21
C ILE A 18 -11.27 8.03 -15.48
N LYS A 19 -11.76 6.84 -15.83
CA LYS A 19 -11.26 5.60 -15.22
C LYS A 19 -9.77 5.41 -15.51
N ASP A 20 -9.36 5.56 -16.75
CA ASP A 20 -7.96 5.41 -17.15
C ASP A 20 -7.08 6.46 -16.48
N ALA A 21 -7.54 7.71 -16.42
CA ALA A 21 -6.83 8.77 -15.71
C ALA A 21 -6.70 8.46 -14.21
N ALA A 22 -7.74 7.92 -13.57
CA ALA A 22 -7.70 7.54 -12.16
C ALA A 22 -6.70 6.40 -11.91
N ASP A 23 -6.73 5.35 -12.75
CA ASP A 23 -5.84 4.20 -12.65
C ASP A 23 -4.37 4.62 -12.87
N LEU A 24 -4.10 5.44 -13.90
CA LEU A 24 -2.77 5.98 -14.19
C LEU A 24 -2.27 6.90 -13.08
N THR A 25 -3.14 7.74 -12.54
CA THR A 25 -2.80 8.65 -11.43
C THR A 25 -2.43 7.86 -10.19
N MET A 26 -3.19 6.81 -9.85
CA MET A 26 -2.89 5.94 -8.72
C MET A 26 -1.47 5.35 -8.82
N VAL A 27 -1.12 4.76 -9.96
CA VAL A 27 0.21 4.17 -10.18
C VAL A 27 1.31 5.23 -10.18
N SER A 28 1.08 6.36 -10.84
CA SER A 28 2.05 7.46 -10.91
C SER A 28 2.36 8.05 -9.54
N TYR A 29 1.33 8.24 -8.70
CA TYR A 29 1.51 8.76 -7.35
C TYR A 29 2.14 7.71 -6.42
N MET A 30 1.85 6.43 -6.58
CA MET A 30 2.53 5.36 -5.84
C MET A 30 4.05 5.41 -6.07
N ALA A 31 4.50 5.51 -7.32
CA ALA A 31 5.92 5.63 -7.65
C ALA A 31 6.53 6.95 -7.15
N LYS A 32 5.80 8.06 -7.32
CA LYS A 32 6.24 9.38 -6.87
C LYS A 32 6.43 9.43 -5.35
N TYR A 33 5.50 8.90 -4.57
CA TYR A 33 5.61 8.89 -3.12
C TYR A 33 6.75 7.97 -2.65
N ALA A 34 6.93 6.80 -3.26
CA ALA A 34 8.08 5.94 -2.94
C ALA A 34 9.43 6.69 -3.12
N TRP A 35 9.59 7.43 -4.21
CA TRP A 35 10.79 8.25 -4.44
C TRP A 35 10.93 9.43 -3.44
N ASN A 36 9.82 10.09 -3.13
CA ASN A 36 9.82 11.19 -2.17
C ASN A 36 10.15 10.70 -0.76
N ASP A 37 9.63 9.54 -0.36
CA ASP A 37 9.84 8.93 0.93
C ASP A 37 11.30 8.48 1.07
N ALA A 38 11.92 7.93 0.02
CA ALA A 38 13.34 7.60 -0.01
C ALA A 38 14.22 8.85 0.26
N GLN A 39 13.94 9.96 -0.43
CA GLN A 39 14.67 11.22 -0.21
C GLN A 39 14.37 11.86 1.17
N ALA A 40 13.14 11.72 1.66
CA ALA A 40 12.77 12.23 2.99
C ALA A 40 13.44 11.42 4.11
N THR A 41 13.53 10.11 3.95
CA THR A 41 14.18 9.22 4.91
C THR A 41 15.63 9.62 5.14
N GLN A 42 16.39 9.88 4.08
CA GLN A 42 17.78 10.36 4.22
C GLN A 42 17.85 11.68 5.00
N ARG A 43 16.96 12.64 4.71
CA ARG A 43 16.91 13.92 5.44
C ARG A 43 16.57 13.75 6.92
N ILE A 44 15.69 12.79 7.27
CA ILE A 44 15.35 12.48 8.66
C ILE A 44 16.59 11.92 9.38
N ILE A 45 17.31 10.99 8.75
CA ILE A 45 18.56 10.43 9.29
C ILE A 45 19.59 11.55 9.51
N ASP A 46 19.83 12.39 8.50
CA ASP A 46 20.80 13.48 8.56
C ASP A 46 20.45 14.53 9.63
N SER A 47 19.16 14.67 9.97
CA SER A 47 18.71 15.59 11.03
C SER A 47 18.98 15.10 12.45
N GLY A 48 19.41 13.85 12.64
CA GLY A 48 19.70 13.26 13.95
C GLY A 48 18.47 12.77 14.72
N VAL A 49 17.29 12.71 14.07
CA VAL A 49 16.08 12.14 14.67
C VAL A 49 16.31 10.68 15.05
N GLN A 50 15.95 10.33 16.28
CA GLN A 50 16.01 8.96 16.78
C GLN A 50 14.72 8.22 16.42
N THR A 51 14.84 7.16 15.63
CA THR A 51 13.72 6.26 15.32
C THR A 51 13.57 5.19 16.41
N THR A 52 12.34 4.85 16.77
CA THR A 52 12.03 3.75 17.69
C THR A 52 11.07 2.76 17.05
N THR A 53 11.02 1.55 17.59
CA THR A 53 10.08 0.50 17.18
C THR A 53 9.17 0.13 18.34
N LEU A 54 7.92 -0.21 18.05
CA LEU A 54 7.03 -0.78 19.05
C LEU A 54 7.54 -2.17 19.48
N PRO A 55 7.51 -2.49 20.78
CA PRO A 55 7.85 -3.83 21.27
C PRO A 55 6.96 -4.92 20.64
N PRO A 56 7.48 -6.15 20.44
CA PRO A 56 6.72 -7.24 19.85
C PRO A 56 5.39 -7.54 20.56
N GLU A 57 5.38 -7.49 21.89
CA GLU A 57 4.21 -7.72 22.73
C GLU A 57 3.12 -6.67 22.54
N GLU A 58 3.50 -5.40 22.37
CA GLU A 58 2.55 -4.33 22.07
C GLU A 58 1.99 -4.48 20.66
N MET A 59 2.83 -4.89 19.70
CA MET A 59 2.40 -5.19 18.35
C MET A 59 1.44 -6.39 18.29
N ASP A 60 1.64 -7.42 19.11
CA ASP A 60 0.71 -8.55 19.24
C ASP A 60 -0.63 -8.13 19.83
N LEU A 61 -0.59 -7.26 20.84
CA LEU A 61 -1.81 -6.71 21.44
C LEU A 61 -2.61 -5.88 20.41
N LEU A 62 -1.95 -5.04 19.63
CA LEU A 62 -2.60 -4.28 18.55
C LEU A 62 -3.20 -5.20 17.48
N ARG A 63 -2.52 -6.29 17.12
CA ARG A 63 -3.04 -7.30 16.19
C ARG A 63 -4.28 -7.99 16.75
N GLN A 64 -4.28 -8.32 18.04
CA GLN A 64 -5.44 -8.89 18.73
C GLN A 64 -6.63 -7.94 18.68
N TYR A 65 -6.48 -6.68 19.10
CA TYR A 65 -7.58 -5.71 19.09
C TYR A 65 -8.10 -5.43 17.68
N THR A 66 -7.21 -5.39 16.68
CA THR A 66 -7.62 -5.25 15.29
C THR A 66 -8.50 -6.42 14.85
N ARG A 67 -8.13 -7.65 15.21
CA ARG A 67 -8.93 -8.84 14.90
C ARG A 67 -10.30 -8.78 15.58
N GLU A 68 -10.34 -8.49 16.88
CA GLU A 68 -11.59 -8.41 17.65
C GLU A 68 -12.55 -7.34 17.07
N ALA A 69 -12.02 -6.15 16.75
CA ALA A 69 -12.81 -5.08 16.14
C ALA A 69 -13.36 -5.48 14.76
N VAL A 70 -12.56 -6.15 13.94
CA VAL A 70 -12.99 -6.66 12.63
C VAL A 70 -14.08 -7.73 12.78
N GLU A 71 -13.93 -8.65 13.73
CA GLU A 71 -14.92 -9.70 14.01
C GLU A 71 -16.26 -9.09 14.42
N GLN A 72 -16.23 -8.07 15.28
CA GLN A 72 -17.43 -7.32 15.67
C GLN A 72 -18.09 -6.64 14.46
N LEU A 73 -17.32 -5.86 13.69
CA LEU A 73 -17.84 -5.14 12.51
C LEU A 73 -18.41 -6.10 11.45
N ALA A 74 -17.78 -7.26 11.26
CA ALA A 74 -18.26 -8.29 10.34
C ALA A 74 -19.54 -8.98 10.84
N ALA A 75 -19.71 -9.13 12.15
CA ALA A 75 -20.95 -9.64 12.73
C ALA A 75 -22.12 -8.65 12.57
N GLU A 76 -21.83 -7.35 12.61
CA GLU A 76 -22.82 -6.27 12.50
C GLU A 76 -23.21 -5.95 11.05
N SER A 77 -22.32 -6.17 10.07
CA SER A 77 -22.55 -5.80 8.66
C SER A 77 -22.10 -6.87 7.67
N LYS A 78 -23.07 -7.40 6.90
CA LYS A 78 -22.82 -8.36 5.82
C LYS A 78 -21.94 -7.78 4.71
N ASP A 79 -22.11 -6.50 4.37
CA ASP A 79 -21.30 -5.84 3.34
C ASP A 79 -19.85 -5.67 3.80
N TYR A 80 -19.65 -5.29 5.08
CA TYR A 80 -18.33 -5.24 5.68
C TYR A 80 -17.67 -6.62 5.65
N ALA A 81 -18.37 -7.65 6.12
CA ALA A 81 -17.89 -9.02 6.12
C ALA A 81 -17.50 -9.48 4.70
N HIS A 82 -18.31 -9.16 3.70
CA HIS A 82 -18.02 -9.52 2.31
C HIS A 82 -16.72 -8.90 1.79
N VAL A 83 -16.56 -7.57 1.96
CA VAL A 83 -15.36 -6.86 1.51
C VAL A 83 -14.13 -7.35 2.27
N TYR A 84 -14.21 -7.47 3.60
CA TYR A 84 -13.07 -7.88 4.40
C TYR A 84 -12.61 -9.32 4.10
N ASN A 85 -13.55 -10.24 3.86
CA ASN A 85 -13.23 -11.60 3.43
C ASN A 85 -12.49 -11.62 2.10
N SER A 86 -12.90 -10.78 1.14
CA SER A 86 -12.20 -10.64 -0.14
C SER A 86 -10.74 -10.17 0.07
N MET A 87 -10.54 -9.17 0.93
CA MET A 87 -9.21 -8.66 1.27
C MET A 87 -8.32 -9.73 1.93
N MET A 88 -8.88 -10.52 2.87
CA MET A 88 -8.15 -11.59 3.54
C MET A 88 -7.80 -12.75 2.62
N ASN A 89 -8.71 -13.11 1.70
CA ASN A 89 -8.42 -14.12 0.69
C ASN A 89 -7.26 -13.69 -0.21
N TYR A 90 -7.28 -12.46 -0.71
CA TYR A 90 -6.15 -11.92 -1.48
C TYR A 90 -4.85 -11.95 -0.67
N ARG A 91 -4.88 -11.52 0.59
CA ARG A 91 -3.70 -11.55 1.46
C ARG A 91 -3.14 -12.96 1.59
N LYS A 92 -3.98 -13.94 1.93
CA LYS A 92 -3.61 -15.34 2.11
C LYS A 92 -3.02 -15.95 0.84
N THR A 93 -3.57 -15.63 -0.33
CA THR A 93 -3.02 -16.04 -1.63
C THR A 93 -1.61 -15.50 -1.85
N MET A 94 -1.35 -14.27 -1.40
CA MET A 94 -0.06 -13.60 -1.60
C MET A 94 1.01 -14.01 -0.59
N ASP A 95 0.69 -14.69 0.50
CA ASP A 95 1.64 -14.96 1.60
C ASP A 95 2.85 -15.80 1.15
N SER A 96 2.61 -16.89 0.41
CA SER A 96 3.69 -17.75 -0.10
C SER A 96 4.52 -17.05 -1.18
N TYR A 97 3.86 -16.28 -2.05
CA TYR A 97 4.54 -15.49 -3.08
C TYR A 97 5.45 -14.42 -2.48
N ARG A 98 4.98 -13.65 -1.49
CA ARG A 98 5.79 -12.65 -0.80
C ARG A 98 6.99 -13.28 -0.09
N THR A 99 6.79 -14.44 0.53
CA THR A 99 7.88 -15.20 1.15
C THR A 99 8.91 -15.63 0.10
N ALA A 100 8.46 -16.12 -1.05
CA ALA A 100 9.34 -16.59 -2.12
C ALA A 100 10.14 -15.47 -2.79
N LEU A 101 9.64 -14.23 -2.79
CA LEU A 101 10.35 -13.10 -3.38
C LEU A 101 11.64 -12.75 -2.64
N GLY A 102 11.69 -12.89 -1.31
CA GLY A 102 12.87 -12.53 -0.51
C GLY A 102 13.44 -11.15 -0.88
N ASP A 103 14.74 -11.10 -1.16
CA ASP A 103 15.48 -9.89 -1.57
C ASP A 103 15.01 -9.30 -2.91
N TRP A 104 14.30 -10.08 -3.74
CA TRP A 104 13.75 -9.64 -5.02
C TRP A 104 12.36 -9.01 -4.90
N GLY A 105 11.81 -8.90 -3.68
CA GLY A 105 10.49 -8.30 -3.46
C GLY A 105 10.46 -6.80 -3.69
N TRP A 106 11.28 -6.06 -2.94
CA TRP A 106 11.41 -4.60 -3.03
C TRP A 106 12.72 -4.14 -3.66
N GLY A 107 13.60 -5.10 -3.98
CA GLY A 107 14.95 -4.83 -4.48
C GLY A 107 16.01 -5.07 -3.42
N MET A 108 17.25 -5.19 -3.89
CA MET A 108 18.43 -5.49 -3.09
C MET A 108 19.29 -4.24 -2.97
N ASN A 109 19.85 -4.00 -1.78
CA ASN A 109 20.90 -3.01 -1.60
C ASN A 109 22.24 -3.64 -2.01
N LEU A 110 22.89 -3.07 -3.02
CA LEU A 110 24.19 -3.56 -3.47
C LEU A 110 25.28 -3.19 -2.47
N GLU A 111 26.18 -4.13 -2.18
CA GLU A 111 27.41 -3.85 -1.42
C GLU A 111 28.34 -2.93 -2.22
N GLU A 112 28.42 -3.17 -3.54
CA GLU A 112 29.19 -2.38 -4.48
C GLU A 112 28.33 -1.97 -5.67
N TYR A 113 28.27 -0.66 -5.95
CA TYR A 113 27.55 -0.14 -7.11
C TYR A 113 28.47 -0.11 -8.34
N PRO A 114 27.95 -0.38 -9.56
CA PRO A 114 28.73 -0.24 -10.78
C PRO A 114 29.27 1.18 -10.95
N ASN A 115 30.56 1.30 -11.30
CA ASN A 115 31.17 2.58 -11.64
C ASN A 115 30.80 2.96 -13.09
N ILE A 116 29.71 3.73 -13.25
CA ILE A 116 29.21 4.18 -14.56
C ILE A 116 29.72 5.61 -14.82
N PRO A 117 30.42 5.87 -15.94
CA PRO A 117 30.82 7.23 -16.32
C PRO A 117 29.60 8.14 -16.45
N GLN A 118 29.65 9.31 -15.80
CA GLN A 118 28.62 10.34 -15.97
C GLN A 118 28.83 11.04 -17.33
N GLN A 119 27.75 11.16 -18.11
CA GLN A 119 27.74 11.90 -19.39
C GLN A 119 27.48 13.38 -19.18
#